data_AF-A0A1I6GGL3-F1
#
_entry.id   AF-A0A1I6GGL3-F1
#
_cell.length_a   1.000
_cell.length_b   1.000
_cell.length_c   1.000
_cell.angle_alpha   90.00
_cell.angle_beta   90.00
_cell.angle_gamma   90.00
#
_symmetry.space_group_name_H-M   'P 1'
#
loop_
_entity.id
_entity.type
_entity.pdbx_description
1 polymer ?
#
loop_
_entity_poly.entity_id
_entity_poly.type
_entity_poly.pdbx_seq_one_letter_code
_entity_poly.pdbx_strand_id
1 'polypeptide(L)'
;MVKHTVAVCNYNMVETVERSLRAMLDQLDDTFEMVVVDGGSQDGSLEILRDLEDEYEMLRVVSLRPDSDRYLGADRNTSFEASAGEYILESLDCDDYYDNIIVDFTDLYHQIEEQVDFEFMLHGWGINIAPRSLLLDVPYYNLGGAEDRDLWRRLFARDAMIWLQHDSIGCSLGYEKSLMDEINRDIHGKICDFQSGITLKSALEWSLSHPQYGIVEKDRSYPARQLKKAWDFGTHLYAYAKARGRPHHEAPEQFKEKGSVEKYIYENRMTVSDIEETYGIEIDTDRLSKLGQKRLVK
;
A
#
# COMPACT_ATOMS: atom_id res chain seq x y z
N MET A 1 -24.32 -9.21 -7.88
CA MET A 1 -24.10 -7.75 -8.04
C MET A 1 -22.71 -7.52 -7.50
N VAL A 2 -21.82 -6.91 -8.28
CA VAL A 2 -20.44 -6.65 -7.85
C VAL A 2 -20.47 -5.75 -6.62
N LYS A 3 -19.85 -6.21 -5.53
CA LYS A 3 -19.69 -5.49 -4.27
C LYS A 3 -18.25 -5.04 -4.06
N HIS A 4 -17.30 -5.85 -4.53
CA HIS A 4 -15.87 -5.65 -4.28
C HIS A 4 -15.12 -5.49 -5.59
N THR A 5 -14.15 -4.59 -5.62
CA THR A 5 -13.19 -4.50 -6.72
C THR A 5 -11.79 -4.78 -6.20
N VAL A 6 -11.13 -5.79 -6.75
CA VAL A 6 -9.68 -5.97 -6.60
C VAL A 6 -8.99 -5.03 -7.59
N ALA A 7 -8.37 -3.98 -7.07
CA ALA A 7 -7.74 -2.92 -7.83
C ALA A 7 -6.21 -3.11 -7.87
N VAL A 8 -5.68 -3.41 -9.04
CA VAL A 8 -4.26 -3.74 -9.25
C VAL A 8 -3.65 -2.80 -10.27
N CYS A 9 -2.39 -2.41 -10.07
CA CYS A 9 -1.63 -1.58 -11.02
C CYS A 9 -0.46 -2.38 -11.60
N ASN A 10 -0.33 -2.36 -12.92
CA ASN A 10 0.75 -3.00 -13.65
C ASN A 10 1.65 -1.96 -14.31
N TYR A 11 2.97 -2.11 -14.15
CA TYR A 11 3.94 -1.36 -14.93
C TYR A 11 5.21 -2.20 -15.15
N ASN A 12 5.38 -2.68 -16.38
CA ASN A 12 6.49 -3.53 -16.81
C ASN A 12 6.73 -4.77 -15.92
N MET A 13 5.69 -5.58 -15.70
CA MET A 13 5.77 -6.82 -14.91
C MET A 13 5.53 -8.09 -15.75
N VAL A 14 6.02 -8.14 -16.99
CA VAL A 14 5.80 -9.27 -17.92
C VAL A 14 6.19 -10.63 -17.32
N GLU A 15 7.20 -10.67 -16.44
CA GLU A 15 7.70 -11.91 -15.85
C GLU A 15 6.79 -12.50 -14.76
N THR A 16 5.98 -11.67 -14.10
CA THR A 16 5.24 -12.05 -12.89
C THR A 16 3.73 -11.86 -12.98
N VAL A 17 3.26 -10.94 -13.83
CA VAL A 17 1.86 -10.49 -13.88
C VAL A 17 0.87 -11.64 -14.09
N GLU A 18 1.15 -12.59 -14.98
CA GLU A 18 0.25 -13.71 -15.23
C GLU A 18 0.03 -14.55 -13.98
N ARG A 19 1.13 -14.95 -13.34
CA ARG A 19 1.10 -15.80 -12.15
C ARG A 19 0.46 -15.08 -10.97
N SER A 20 0.75 -13.80 -10.81
CA SER A 20 0.20 -12.96 -9.74
C SER A 20 -1.31 -12.81 -9.88
N LEU A 21 -1.79 -12.40 -11.06
CA LEU A 21 -3.22 -12.19 -11.28
C LEU A 21 -4.02 -13.47 -11.21
N ARG A 22 -3.55 -14.58 -11.78
CA ARG A 22 -4.22 -15.88 -11.64
C ARG A 22 -4.37 -16.30 -10.18
N ALA A 23 -3.32 -16.10 -9.37
CA ALA A 23 -3.37 -16.41 -7.94
C ALA A 23 -4.44 -15.60 -7.20
N MET A 24 -4.72 -14.37 -7.62
CA MET A 24 -5.81 -13.56 -7.08
C MET A 24 -7.18 -13.97 -7.65
N LEU A 25 -7.31 -14.02 -8.98
CA LEU A 25 -8.55 -14.29 -9.73
C LEU A 25 -9.17 -15.63 -9.36
N ASP A 26 -8.36 -16.67 -9.17
CA ASP A 26 -8.84 -18.01 -8.84
C ASP A 26 -9.49 -18.10 -7.43
N GLN A 27 -9.38 -17.04 -6.62
CA GLN A 27 -10.03 -16.93 -5.30
C GLN A 27 -11.39 -16.25 -5.35
N LEU A 28 -11.67 -15.51 -6.43
CA LEU A 28 -12.79 -14.56 -6.50
C LEU A 28 -14.08 -15.23 -6.96
N ASP A 29 -15.21 -14.77 -6.42
CA ASP A 29 -16.55 -15.18 -6.81
C ASP A 29 -17.32 -14.06 -7.53
N ASP A 30 -18.63 -14.26 -7.77
CA ASP A 30 -19.49 -13.33 -8.51
C ASP A 30 -19.82 -12.03 -7.77
N THR A 31 -19.32 -11.88 -6.54
CA THR A 31 -19.39 -10.63 -5.77
C THR A 31 -18.20 -9.70 -6.06
N PHE A 32 -17.17 -10.20 -6.75
CA PHE A 32 -15.97 -9.44 -7.09
C PHE A 32 -15.92 -9.05 -8.58
N GLU A 33 -15.25 -7.93 -8.85
CA GLU A 33 -14.57 -7.68 -10.11
C GLU A 33 -13.07 -7.47 -9.85
N MET A 34 -12.26 -7.54 -10.89
CA MET A 34 -10.87 -7.11 -10.86
C MET A 34 -10.65 -6.02 -11.90
N VAL A 35 -10.05 -4.91 -11.48
CA VAL A 35 -9.62 -3.83 -12.37
C VAL A 35 -8.11 -3.74 -12.35
N VAL A 36 -7.48 -4.01 -13.49
CA VAL A 36 -6.05 -3.83 -13.67
C VAL A 36 -5.80 -2.57 -14.49
N VAL A 37 -5.10 -1.60 -13.89
CA VAL A 37 -4.61 -0.41 -14.61
C VAL A 37 -3.18 -0.68 -15.09
N ASP A 38 -2.99 -0.73 -16.41
CA ASP A 38 -1.65 -0.72 -17.00
C ASP A 38 -1.17 0.72 -17.17
N GLY A 39 -0.08 1.07 -16.49
CA GLY A 39 0.52 2.41 -16.46
C GLY A 39 1.23 2.84 -17.75
N GLY A 40 1.06 2.11 -18.85
CA GLY A 40 1.76 2.34 -20.12
C GLY A 40 3.02 1.49 -20.26
N SER A 41 2.89 0.20 -19.99
CA SER A 41 3.98 -0.78 -20.09
C SER A 41 4.48 -0.94 -21.54
N GLN A 42 5.73 -1.36 -21.69
CA GLN A 42 6.39 -1.57 -22.99
C GLN A 42 7.12 -2.92 -23.08
N ASP A 43 6.92 -3.80 -22.11
CA ASP A 43 7.64 -5.06 -21.94
C ASP A 43 6.86 -6.30 -22.39
N GLY A 44 5.63 -6.14 -22.88
CA GLY A 44 4.75 -7.24 -23.26
C GLY A 44 3.72 -7.63 -22.21
N SER A 45 3.71 -6.99 -21.03
CA SER A 45 2.74 -7.30 -19.97
C SER A 45 1.31 -6.94 -20.34
N LEU A 46 1.09 -5.91 -21.17
CA LEU A 46 -0.26 -5.52 -21.60
C LEU A 46 -0.95 -6.62 -22.43
N GLU A 47 -0.20 -7.32 -23.28
CA GLU A 47 -0.73 -8.43 -24.08
C GLU A 47 -1.20 -9.57 -23.17
N ILE A 48 -0.41 -9.93 -22.15
CA ILE A 48 -0.79 -10.93 -21.15
C ILE A 48 -2.07 -10.51 -20.41
N LEU A 49 -2.17 -9.23 -20.03
CA LEU A 49 -3.37 -8.70 -19.37
C LEU A 49 -4.62 -8.84 -20.25
N ARG A 50 -4.50 -8.61 -21.56
CA ARG A 50 -5.63 -8.76 -22.50
C ARG A 50 -6.02 -10.23 -22.69
N ASP A 51 -5.05 -11.13 -22.75
CA ASP A 51 -5.33 -12.57 -22.81
C ASP A 51 -6.07 -13.04 -21.55
N LEU A 52 -5.71 -12.53 -20.37
CA LEU A 52 -6.42 -12.82 -19.11
C LEU A 52 -7.82 -12.18 -19.07
N GLU A 53 -7.99 -10.97 -19.61
CA GLU A 53 -9.30 -10.29 -19.70
C GLU A 53 -10.29 -11.10 -20.57
N ASP A 54 -9.80 -11.75 -21.63
CA ASP A 54 -10.61 -12.65 -22.46
C ASP A 54 -10.96 -13.97 -21.75
N GLU A 55 -10.13 -14.41 -20.80
CA GLU A 55 -10.32 -15.66 -20.04
C GLU A 55 -11.24 -15.49 -18.82
N TYR A 56 -11.13 -14.37 -18.10
CA TYR A 56 -11.85 -14.11 -16.86
C TYR A 56 -12.88 -12.99 -17.04
N GLU A 57 -14.17 -13.32 -17.09
CA GLU A 57 -15.26 -12.34 -17.30
C GLU A 57 -15.31 -11.21 -16.25
N MET A 58 -14.75 -11.44 -15.05
CA MET A 58 -14.69 -10.46 -13.96
C MET A 58 -13.48 -9.52 -14.03
N LEU A 59 -12.51 -9.79 -14.90
CA LEU A 59 -11.33 -8.96 -15.09
C LEU A 59 -11.61 -7.87 -16.14
N ARG A 60 -11.16 -6.65 -15.86
CA ARG A 60 -11.15 -5.54 -16.80
C ARG A 60 -9.82 -4.81 -16.78
N VAL A 61 -9.29 -4.53 -17.97
CA VAL A 61 -7.98 -3.91 -18.16
C VAL A 61 -8.13 -2.49 -18.70
N VAL A 62 -7.66 -1.53 -17.90
CA VAL A 62 -7.57 -0.11 -18.26
C VAL A 62 -6.13 0.20 -18.67
N SER A 63 -5.88 0.38 -19.96
CA SER A 63 -4.54 0.69 -20.46
C SER A 63 -4.34 2.19 -20.64
N LEU A 64 -3.36 2.74 -19.92
CA LEU A 64 -2.96 4.14 -20.03
C LEU A 64 -1.81 4.31 -21.04
N ARG A 65 -1.63 5.54 -21.53
CA ARG A 65 -0.47 5.86 -22.38
C ARG A 65 0.76 6.10 -21.51
N PRO A 66 1.97 5.73 -21.96
CA PRO A 66 3.20 6.04 -21.23
C PRO A 66 3.30 7.53 -20.91
N ASP A 67 3.62 7.86 -19.65
CA ASP A 67 3.75 9.22 -19.15
C ASP A 67 4.84 9.26 -18.08
N SER A 68 5.88 10.07 -18.31
CA SER A 68 7.03 10.16 -17.40
C SER A 68 6.73 10.91 -16.09
N ASP A 69 5.62 11.66 -16.05
CA ASP A 69 5.20 12.42 -14.88
C ASP A 69 4.08 11.72 -14.10
N ARG A 70 3.67 10.51 -14.52
CA ARG A 70 2.68 9.68 -13.81
C ARG A 70 3.38 8.58 -13.00
N TYR A 71 2.97 8.44 -11.76
CA TYR A 71 3.48 7.45 -10.82
C TYR A 71 2.33 6.57 -10.28
N LEU A 72 2.69 5.54 -9.52
CA LEU A 72 1.77 4.51 -9.02
C LEU A 72 0.52 5.08 -8.33
N GLY A 73 0.65 6.15 -7.54
CA GLY A 73 -0.50 6.79 -6.89
C GLY A 73 -1.58 7.28 -7.88
N ALA A 74 -1.18 7.78 -9.06
CA ALA A 74 -2.15 8.19 -10.08
C ALA A 74 -2.81 7.00 -10.79
N ASP A 75 -2.08 5.91 -10.98
CA ASP A 75 -2.63 4.66 -11.53
C ASP A 75 -3.62 4.01 -10.53
N ARG A 76 -3.31 4.05 -9.21
CA ARG A 76 -4.25 3.65 -8.14
C ARG A 76 -5.51 4.50 -8.13
N ASN A 77 -5.41 5.82 -8.26
CA ASN A 77 -6.61 6.65 -8.36
C ASN A 77 -7.46 6.31 -9.59
N THR A 78 -6.80 6.02 -10.72
CA THR A 78 -7.50 5.59 -11.95
C THR A 78 -8.25 4.29 -11.73
N SER A 79 -7.66 3.33 -11.00
CA SER A 79 -8.34 2.07 -10.70
C SER A 79 -9.57 2.33 -9.82
N PHE A 80 -9.46 3.17 -8.79
CA PHE A 80 -10.58 3.52 -7.91
C PHE A 80 -11.74 4.20 -8.67
N GLU A 81 -11.42 5.12 -9.57
CA GLU A 81 -12.42 5.77 -10.42
C GLU A 81 -13.11 4.77 -11.35
N ALA A 82 -12.35 3.83 -11.91
CA ALA A 82 -12.86 2.81 -12.83
C ALA A 82 -13.69 1.73 -12.15
N SER A 83 -13.47 1.44 -10.87
CA SER A 83 -14.17 0.41 -10.10
C SER A 83 -15.69 0.60 -10.02
N ALA A 84 -16.44 -0.49 -10.11
CA ALA A 84 -17.89 -0.55 -9.91
C ALA A 84 -18.28 -1.08 -8.51
N GLY A 85 -17.38 -1.77 -7.81
CA GLY A 85 -17.57 -2.21 -6.44
C GLY A 85 -17.74 -1.04 -5.44
N GLU A 86 -18.51 -1.30 -4.40
CA GLU A 86 -18.67 -0.40 -3.24
C GLU A 86 -17.40 -0.37 -2.38
N TYR A 87 -16.67 -1.48 -2.35
CA TYR A 87 -15.41 -1.65 -1.63
C TYR A 87 -14.27 -1.95 -2.57
N ILE A 88 -13.10 -1.41 -2.26
CA ILE A 88 -11.88 -1.63 -3.04
C ILE A 88 -10.89 -2.39 -2.18
N LEU A 89 -10.37 -3.48 -2.75
CA LEU A 89 -9.14 -4.09 -2.28
C LEU A 89 -7.98 -3.54 -3.09
N GLU A 90 -6.97 -2.99 -2.42
CA GLU A 90 -5.79 -2.40 -3.07
C GLU A 90 -4.49 -2.86 -2.38
N SER A 91 -3.36 -2.33 -2.84
CA SER A 91 -2.01 -2.75 -2.44
C SER A 91 -1.68 -4.22 -2.76
N LEU A 92 -2.40 -4.78 -3.73
CA LEU A 92 -2.13 -6.08 -4.33
C LEU A 92 -1.23 -5.86 -5.56
N ASP A 93 0.03 -6.30 -5.49
CA ASP A 93 1.07 -6.01 -6.47
C ASP A 93 1.29 -7.17 -7.45
N CYS A 94 1.61 -6.84 -8.71
CA CYS A 94 1.85 -7.83 -9.78
C CYS A 94 3.15 -8.64 -9.63
N ASP A 95 3.99 -8.34 -8.63
CA ASP A 95 5.24 -9.06 -8.34
C ASP A 95 5.16 -9.95 -7.09
N ASP A 96 3.94 -10.15 -6.56
CA ASP A 96 3.64 -11.02 -5.43
C ASP A 96 2.67 -12.15 -5.81
N TYR A 97 2.79 -13.27 -5.10
CA TYR A 97 1.85 -14.39 -5.14
C TYR A 97 1.00 -14.36 -3.87
N TYR A 98 -0.32 -14.46 -4.03
CA TYR A 98 -1.28 -14.40 -2.93
C TYR A 98 -1.80 -15.79 -2.60
N ASP A 99 -1.73 -16.17 -1.32
CA ASP A 99 -2.42 -17.37 -0.85
C ASP A 99 -3.94 -17.14 -0.83
N ASN A 100 -4.73 -18.20 -0.63
CA ASN A 100 -6.21 -18.14 -0.55
C ASN A 100 -6.69 -17.40 0.70
N ILE A 101 -6.58 -16.07 0.69
CA ILE A 101 -6.75 -15.20 1.86
C ILE A 101 -7.55 -13.93 1.55
N ILE A 102 -7.74 -13.58 0.27
CA ILE A 102 -8.44 -12.35 -0.14
C ILE A 102 -9.87 -12.34 0.39
N VAL A 103 -10.58 -13.47 0.27
CA VAL A 103 -11.95 -13.63 0.76
C VAL A 103 -12.01 -13.57 2.29
N ASP A 104 -11.07 -14.22 2.99
CA ASP A 104 -11.00 -14.18 4.47
C ASP A 104 -10.73 -12.75 4.98
N PHE A 105 -9.84 -12.01 4.32
CA PHE A 105 -9.54 -10.61 4.66
C PHE A 105 -10.75 -9.70 4.42
N THR A 106 -11.49 -9.95 3.34
CA THR A 106 -12.74 -9.24 3.03
C THR A 106 -13.83 -9.54 4.07
N ASP A 107 -13.98 -10.81 4.48
CA ASP A 107 -14.93 -11.20 5.51
C ASP A 107 -14.61 -10.53 6.85
N LEU A 108 -13.33 -10.54 7.25
CA LEU A 108 -12.86 -9.85 8.46
C LEU A 108 -13.20 -8.36 8.45
N TYR A 109 -13.01 -7.68 7.31
CA TYR A 109 -13.37 -6.27 7.18
C TYR A 109 -14.85 -6.03 7.43
N HIS A 110 -15.74 -6.80 6.82
CA HIS A 110 -17.19 -6.61 6.99
C HIS A 110 -17.67 -6.95 8.40
N GLN A 111 -17.07 -7.95 9.06
CA GLN A 111 -17.39 -8.23 10.46
C GLN A 111 -17.10 -7.03 11.37
N ILE A 112 -16.03 -6.26 11.08
CA ILE A 112 -15.71 -5.02 11.79
C ILE A 112 -16.67 -3.90 11.39
N GLU A 113 -16.82 -3.66 10.07
CA GLU A 113 -17.64 -2.59 9.51
C GLU A 113 -19.09 -2.64 9.99
N GLU A 114 -19.71 -3.82 10.05
CA GLU A 114 -21.10 -4.00 10.48
C GLU A 114 -21.35 -3.56 11.94
N GLN A 115 -20.29 -3.39 12.74
CA GLN A 115 -20.34 -3.12 14.17
C GLN A 115 -19.76 -1.75 14.56
N VAL A 116 -19.24 -0.97 13.61
CA VAL A 116 -18.72 0.40 13.84
C VAL A 116 -19.53 1.43 13.05
N ASP A 117 -19.46 2.70 13.45
CA ASP A 117 -20.27 3.80 12.87
C ASP A 117 -19.46 4.80 12.01
N PHE A 118 -18.25 4.41 11.59
CA PHE A 118 -17.35 5.22 10.78
C PHE A 118 -16.76 4.44 9.60
N GLU A 119 -16.43 5.15 8.50
CA GLU A 119 -15.71 4.57 7.36
C GLU A 119 -14.22 4.48 7.69
N PHE A 120 -13.59 3.35 7.36
CA PHE A 120 -12.16 3.14 7.56
C PHE A 120 -11.55 2.29 6.46
N MET A 121 -10.23 2.43 6.29
CA MET A 121 -9.40 1.46 5.60
C MET A 121 -8.90 0.44 6.62
N LEU A 122 -9.14 -0.85 6.37
CA LEU A 122 -8.42 -1.92 7.04
C LEU A 122 -7.13 -2.18 6.27
N HIS A 123 -6.01 -1.88 6.91
CA HIS A 123 -4.69 -2.11 6.35
C HIS A 123 -4.15 -3.46 6.77
N GLY A 124 -3.69 -4.22 5.79
CA GLY A 124 -2.88 -5.41 5.94
C GLY A 124 -1.60 -5.30 5.11
N TRP A 125 -0.51 -5.91 5.58
CA TRP A 125 0.72 -5.95 4.80
C TRP A 125 0.51 -6.72 3.49
N GLY A 126 0.50 -6.00 2.38
CA GLY A 126 0.28 -6.52 1.03
C GLY A 126 -1.19 -6.63 0.60
N ILE A 127 -2.13 -6.15 1.42
CA ILE A 127 -3.56 -6.10 1.09
C ILE A 127 -4.27 -5.06 1.95
N ASN A 128 -4.99 -4.14 1.32
CA ASN A 128 -5.83 -3.17 2.01
C ASN A 128 -7.27 -3.32 1.53
N ILE A 129 -8.24 -2.95 2.35
CA ILE A 129 -9.63 -2.83 1.94
C ILE A 129 -10.26 -1.57 2.54
N ALA A 130 -11.03 -0.85 1.73
CA ALA A 130 -11.73 0.37 2.14
C ALA A 130 -12.97 0.62 1.27
N PRO A 131 -13.93 1.43 1.73
CA PRO A 131 -15.01 1.93 0.89
C PRO A 131 -14.44 2.75 -0.26
N ARG A 132 -15.02 2.60 -1.45
CA ARG A 132 -14.63 3.38 -2.64
C ARG A 132 -14.84 4.88 -2.41
N SER A 133 -15.88 5.26 -1.66
CA SER A 133 -16.14 6.65 -1.24
C SER A 133 -14.94 7.26 -0.51
N LEU A 134 -14.40 6.56 0.48
CA LEU A 134 -13.28 7.00 1.29
C LEU A 134 -12.01 7.19 0.44
N LEU A 135 -11.72 6.25 -0.46
CA LEU A 135 -10.55 6.34 -1.34
C LEU A 135 -10.64 7.47 -2.37
N LEU A 136 -11.85 7.77 -2.86
CA LEU A 136 -12.07 8.90 -3.75
C LEU A 136 -12.03 10.26 -3.03
N ASP A 137 -12.42 10.30 -1.75
CA ASP A 137 -12.31 11.50 -0.91
C ASP A 137 -10.87 11.75 -0.42
N VAL A 138 -10.09 10.67 -0.27
CA VAL A 138 -8.69 10.69 0.17
C VAL A 138 -7.78 10.04 -0.89
N PRO A 139 -7.68 10.62 -2.11
CA PRO A 139 -6.94 10.01 -3.21
C PRO A 139 -5.43 9.98 -2.92
N TYR A 140 -4.69 9.12 -3.59
CA TYR A 140 -3.24 9.18 -3.59
C TYR A 140 -2.74 10.47 -4.25
N TYR A 141 -1.66 11.03 -3.73
CA TYR A 141 -0.92 12.03 -4.49
C TYR A 141 0.01 11.35 -5.50
N ASN A 142 0.17 11.99 -6.65
CA ASN A 142 1.07 11.53 -7.70
C ASN A 142 2.54 11.81 -7.30
N LEU A 143 3.05 10.99 -6.40
CA LEU A 143 4.41 11.04 -5.87
C LEU A 143 5.22 9.88 -6.46
N GLY A 144 6.47 10.13 -6.83
CA GLY A 144 7.39 9.10 -7.37
C GLY A 144 7.97 8.18 -6.30
N GLY A 145 7.21 7.91 -5.24
CA GLY A 145 7.59 7.14 -4.05
C GLY A 145 6.97 7.71 -2.78
N ALA A 146 6.75 6.86 -1.77
CA ALA A 146 6.18 7.23 -0.47
C ALA A 146 4.72 7.73 -0.47
N GLU A 147 4.01 7.53 -1.58
CA GLU A 147 2.59 7.79 -1.74
C GLU A 147 1.74 7.06 -0.68
N ASP A 148 2.12 5.83 -0.30
CA ASP A 148 1.43 5.07 0.75
C ASP A 148 1.59 5.75 2.11
N ARG A 149 2.81 6.19 2.45
CA ARG A 149 3.06 6.91 3.70
C ARG A 149 2.24 8.19 3.78
N ASP A 150 2.11 8.91 2.66
CA ASP A 150 1.27 10.10 2.60
C ASP A 150 -0.20 9.78 2.85
N LEU A 151 -0.73 8.74 2.17
CA LEU A 151 -2.10 8.28 2.37
C LEU A 151 -2.34 7.91 3.84
N TRP A 152 -1.46 7.10 4.45
CA TRP A 152 -1.59 6.67 5.83
C TRP A 152 -1.64 7.86 6.80
N ARG A 153 -0.78 8.88 6.62
CA ARG A 153 -0.81 10.10 7.44
C ARG A 153 -2.18 10.77 7.38
N ARG A 154 -2.76 10.87 6.17
CA ARG A 154 -4.06 11.53 5.97
C ARG A 154 -5.21 10.71 6.54
N LEU A 155 -5.18 9.39 6.42
CA LEU A 155 -6.20 8.51 6.98
C LEU A 155 -6.13 8.44 8.51
N PHE A 156 -4.93 8.30 9.09
CA PHE A 156 -4.76 8.37 10.55
C PHE A 156 -5.18 9.73 11.13
N ALA A 157 -4.95 10.84 10.41
CA ALA A 157 -5.39 12.15 10.86
C ALA A 157 -6.91 12.35 10.82
N ARG A 158 -7.64 11.43 10.19
CA ARG A 158 -9.10 11.40 10.10
C ARG A 158 -9.71 10.27 10.92
N ASP A 159 -8.91 9.55 11.69
CA ASP A 159 -9.32 8.34 12.41
C ASP A 159 -9.98 7.28 11.49
N ALA A 160 -9.56 7.23 10.21
CA ALA A 160 -10.16 6.42 9.15
C ALA A 160 -9.27 5.23 8.74
N MET A 161 -8.47 4.68 9.67
CA MET A 161 -7.56 3.59 9.39
C MET A 161 -7.42 2.64 10.59
N ILE A 162 -7.57 1.34 10.34
CA ILE A 162 -7.28 0.27 11.29
C ILE A 162 -6.07 -0.50 10.74
N TRP A 163 -5.00 -0.60 11.52
CA TRP A 163 -3.78 -1.30 11.12
C TRP A 163 -3.76 -2.71 11.69
N LEU A 164 -4.09 -3.71 10.86
CA LEU A 164 -4.10 -5.11 11.27
C LEU A 164 -2.68 -5.68 11.32
N GLN A 165 -2.34 -6.30 12.45
CA GLN A 165 -1.16 -7.12 12.60
C GLN A 165 -1.49 -8.56 12.24
N HIS A 166 -0.92 -9.05 11.13
CA HIS A 166 -1.11 -10.41 10.65
C HIS A 166 0.19 -11.00 10.08
N ASP A 167 0.20 -12.30 9.81
CA ASP A 167 1.29 -12.97 9.10
C ASP A 167 1.23 -12.75 7.58
N SER A 168 2.35 -12.98 6.89
CA SER A 168 2.41 -12.88 5.42
C SER A 168 1.26 -13.64 4.75
N ILE A 169 0.55 -12.92 3.87
CA ILE A 169 -0.59 -13.38 3.07
C ILE A 169 -0.19 -14.04 1.75
N GLY A 170 1.12 -14.15 1.53
CA GLY A 170 1.70 -14.60 0.28
C GLY A 170 3.22 -14.58 0.31
N CYS A 171 3.84 -14.54 -0.87
CA CYS A 171 5.27 -14.37 -1.03
C CYS A 171 5.61 -13.60 -2.30
N SER A 172 6.75 -12.90 -2.28
CA SER A 172 7.20 -12.18 -3.47
C SER A 172 7.69 -13.13 -4.55
N LEU A 173 7.18 -12.95 -5.76
CA LEU A 173 7.67 -13.58 -6.98
C LEU A 173 9.00 -12.95 -7.40
N GLY A 174 9.14 -11.66 -7.08
CA GLY A 174 10.39 -10.92 -7.05
C GLY A 174 10.96 -10.54 -8.41
N TYR A 175 11.90 -9.60 -8.32
CA TYR A 175 12.97 -9.32 -9.28
C TYR A 175 14.20 -8.87 -8.47
N GLU A 176 15.41 -9.21 -8.92
CA GLU A 176 16.63 -8.80 -8.21
C GLU A 176 16.85 -7.29 -8.35
N LYS A 177 16.62 -6.53 -7.27
CA LYS A 177 16.91 -5.10 -7.22
C LYS A 177 18.42 -4.88 -7.15
N SER A 178 18.96 -4.14 -8.11
CA SER A 178 20.37 -3.76 -8.05
C SER A 178 20.63 -2.79 -6.90
N LEU A 179 21.89 -2.67 -6.46
CA LEU A 179 22.28 -1.68 -5.45
C LEU A 179 21.91 -0.25 -5.88
N MET A 180 21.96 0.04 -7.18
CA MET A 180 21.57 1.34 -7.71
C MET A 180 20.06 1.59 -7.59
N ASP A 181 19.24 0.57 -7.76
CA ASP A 181 17.78 0.69 -7.57
C ASP A 181 17.45 0.96 -6.11
N GLU A 182 18.15 0.31 -5.18
CA GLU A 182 17.99 0.59 -3.75
C GLU A 182 18.36 2.04 -3.40
N ILE A 183 19.47 2.55 -3.93
CA ILE A 183 19.92 3.93 -3.74
C ILE A 183 18.92 4.92 -4.34
N ASN A 184 18.48 4.67 -5.58
CA ASN A 184 17.53 5.53 -6.27
C ASN A 184 16.21 5.61 -5.52
N ARG A 185 15.71 4.48 -5.02
CA ARG A 185 14.48 4.41 -4.20
C ARG A 185 14.63 5.17 -2.88
N ASP A 186 15.75 5.02 -2.18
CA ASP A 186 16.02 5.74 -0.92
C ASP A 186 16.04 7.26 -1.13
N ILE A 187 16.68 7.74 -2.21
CA ILE A 187 16.72 9.17 -2.54
C ILE A 187 15.34 9.67 -2.98
N HIS A 188 14.63 8.95 -3.85
CA HIS A 188 13.30 9.34 -4.32
C HIS A 188 12.30 9.39 -3.17
N GLY A 189 12.31 8.40 -2.26
CA GLY A 189 11.46 8.40 -1.09
C GLY A 189 11.68 9.62 -0.19
N LYS A 190 12.93 10.09 -0.05
CA LYS A 190 13.24 11.32 0.71
C LYS A 190 12.76 12.57 0.01
N ILE A 191 12.87 12.64 -1.33
CA ILE A 191 12.34 13.77 -2.10
C ILE A 191 10.83 13.84 -1.88
N CYS A 192 10.15 12.71 -1.95
CA CYS A 192 8.70 12.63 -1.78
C CYS A 192 8.27 12.92 -0.34
N ASP A 193 9.03 12.53 0.68
CA ASP A 193 8.77 12.96 2.07
C ASP A 193 8.69 14.50 2.17
N PHE A 194 9.59 15.23 1.52
CA PHE A 194 9.53 16.70 1.49
C PHE A 194 8.36 17.22 0.67
N GLN A 195 8.00 16.56 -0.44
CA GLN A 195 6.79 16.89 -1.20
C GLN A 195 5.51 16.65 -0.38
N SER A 196 5.51 15.69 0.54
CA SER A 196 4.41 15.41 1.48
C SER A 196 4.46 16.26 2.75
N GLY A 197 5.26 17.33 2.80
CA GLY A 197 5.23 18.29 3.91
C GLY A 197 6.10 17.94 5.12
N ILE A 198 6.98 16.92 5.04
CA ILE A 198 7.99 16.67 6.07
C ILE A 198 8.99 17.83 6.11
N THR A 199 9.35 18.31 7.30
CA THR A 199 10.26 19.45 7.44
C THR A 199 11.73 19.04 7.34
N LEU A 200 12.58 19.91 6.76
CA LEU A 200 14.02 19.69 6.70
C LEU A 200 14.63 19.49 8.10
N LYS A 201 14.23 20.34 9.07
CA LYS A 201 14.72 20.26 10.43
C LYS A 201 14.48 18.86 11.02
N SER A 202 13.24 18.38 10.93
CA SER A 202 12.88 17.06 11.44
C SER A 202 13.62 15.94 10.71
N ALA A 203 13.76 16.01 9.39
CA ALA A 203 14.51 15.00 8.63
C ALA A 203 16.00 14.93 9.01
N LEU A 204 16.63 16.07 9.29
CA LEU A 204 18.02 16.11 9.76
C LEU A 204 18.15 15.57 11.19
N GLU A 205 17.24 15.94 12.09
CA GLU A 205 17.19 15.39 13.46
C GLU A 205 17.02 13.87 13.44
N TRP A 206 16.09 13.37 12.61
CA TRP A 206 15.87 11.94 12.40
C TRP A 206 17.12 11.24 11.87
N SER A 207 17.88 11.87 10.96
CA SER A 207 19.13 11.32 10.42
C SER A 207 20.26 11.18 11.46
N LEU A 208 20.13 11.84 12.61
CA LEU A 208 21.09 11.77 13.70
C LEU A 208 20.66 10.77 14.77
N SER A 209 19.36 10.65 15.03
CA SER A 209 18.82 9.71 16.02
C SER A 209 18.66 8.29 15.46
N HIS A 210 18.10 8.13 14.25
CA HIS A 210 17.64 6.86 13.66
C HIS A 210 16.80 6.03 14.64
N PRO A 211 15.62 6.52 15.05
CA PRO A 211 14.71 5.72 15.86
C PRO A 211 14.21 4.52 15.04
N GLN A 212 14.32 3.32 15.60
CA GLN A 212 13.91 2.09 14.94
C GLN A 212 12.50 1.70 15.40
N TYR A 213 11.52 1.80 14.51
CA TYR A 213 10.14 1.37 14.75
C TYR A 213 9.80 0.02 14.09
N GLY A 214 10.77 -0.63 13.42
CA GLY A 214 10.66 -2.02 12.95
C GLY A 214 9.68 -2.31 11.80
N ILE A 215 9.04 -1.30 11.22
CA ILE A 215 8.00 -1.48 10.17
C ILE A 215 8.55 -1.25 8.75
N VAL A 216 9.61 -0.45 8.60
CA VAL A 216 10.20 -0.08 7.28
C VAL A 216 11.73 -0.16 7.28
N GLU A 217 12.37 -0.27 8.45
CA GLU A 217 13.82 -0.18 8.55
C GLU A 217 14.48 -1.56 8.61
N LYS A 218 15.45 -1.80 7.71
CA LYS A 218 16.36 -2.94 7.79
C LYS A 218 17.26 -2.82 9.02
N ASP A 219 17.41 -3.91 9.75
CA ASP A 219 18.41 -4.02 10.82
C ASP A 219 19.82 -3.95 10.25
N ARG A 220 20.68 -3.14 10.88
CA ARG A 220 22.05 -2.88 10.42
C ARG A 220 23.04 -3.03 11.57
N SER A 221 24.22 -3.56 11.26
CA SER A 221 25.34 -3.58 12.20
C SER A 221 25.70 -2.15 12.64
N TYR A 222 26.32 -2.01 13.82
CA TYR A 222 26.69 -0.70 14.35
C TYR A 222 27.52 0.14 13.35
N PRO A 223 28.58 -0.37 12.69
CA PRO A 223 29.34 0.40 11.71
C PRO A 223 28.50 0.83 10.50
N ALA A 224 27.69 -0.09 9.95
CA ALA A 224 26.81 0.21 8.83
C ALA A 224 25.78 1.29 9.17
N ARG A 225 25.29 1.31 10.42
CA ARG A 225 24.37 2.32 10.92
C ARG A 225 25.01 3.70 10.98
N GLN A 226 26.27 3.82 11.41
CA GLN A 226 26.97 5.12 11.40
C GLN A 226 27.18 5.65 9.98
N LEU A 227 27.49 4.78 9.03
CA LEU A 227 27.58 5.15 7.61
C LEU A 227 26.21 5.58 7.06
N LYS A 228 25.13 4.86 7.41
CA LYS A 228 23.77 5.22 7.02
C LYS A 228 23.35 6.58 7.59
N LYS A 229 23.75 6.92 8.82
CA LYS A 229 23.55 8.25 9.42
C LYS A 229 24.15 9.37 8.57
N ALA A 230 25.43 9.24 8.23
CA ALA A 230 26.12 10.22 7.40
C ALA A 230 25.51 10.32 5.99
N TRP A 231 25.17 9.17 5.39
CA TRP A 231 24.48 9.09 4.11
C TRP A 231 23.12 9.81 4.14
N ASP A 232 22.29 9.52 5.14
CA ASP A 232 20.96 10.10 5.29
C ASP A 232 21.02 11.59 5.50
N PHE A 233 21.93 12.07 6.35
CA PHE A 233 22.12 13.50 6.55
C PHE A 233 22.43 14.24 5.25
N GLY A 234 23.39 13.75 4.46
CA GLY A 234 23.76 14.36 3.18
C GLY A 234 22.66 14.26 2.12
N THR A 235 22.03 13.10 2.01
CA THR A 235 20.98 12.87 1.00
C THR A 235 19.66 13.56 1.34
N HIS A 236 19.34 13.83 2.61
CA HIS A 236 18.20 14.68 2.96
C HIS A 236 18.39 16.13 2.51
N LEU A 237 19.60 16.69 2.64
CA LEU A 237 19.88 18.04 2.11
C LEU A 237 19.71 18.09 0.59
N TYR A 238 20.22 17.08 -0.11
CA TYR A 238 20.04 16.94 -1.56
C TYR A 238 18.56 16.80 -1.94
N ALA A 239 17.84 15.91 -1.27
CA ALA A 239 16.44 15.64 -1.51
C ALA A 239 15.57 16.89 -1.26
N TYR A 240 15.84 17.64 -0.18
CA TYR A 240 15.16 18.90 0.10
C TYR A 240 15.38 19.92 -1.03
N ALA A 241 16.62 20.08 -1.50
CA ALA A 241 16.92 20.98 -2.61
C ALA A 241 16.20 20.57 -3.91
N LYS A 242 16.07 19.26 -4.18
CA LYS A 242 15.33 18.73 -5.33
C LYS A 242 13.81 18.86 -5.20
N ALA A 243 13.26 18.73 -4.00
CA ALA A 243 11.83 18.83 -3.75
C ALA A 243 11.29 20.24 -4.01
N ARG A 244 12.07 21.30 -3.72
CA ARG A 244 11.64 22.72 -3.82
C ARG A 244 11.00 23.13 -5.16
N GLY A 245 11.34 22.49 -6.26
CA GLY A 245 10.80 22.79 -7.59
C GLY A 245 9.59 21.93 -8.00
N ARG A 246 9.12 21.05 -7.13
CA ARG A 246 8.06 20.07 -7.39
C ARG A 246 6.76 20.44 -6.65
N PRO A 247 5.62 19.84 -7.00
CA PRO A 247 4.38 20.00 -6.22
C PRO A 247 4.58 19.57 -4.77
N HIS A 248 4.00 20.34 -3.84
CA HIS A 248 4.00 20.04 -2.41
C HIS A 248 2.57 19.92 -1.91
N HIS A 249 2.39 19.02 -0.95
CA HIS A 249 1.16 18.74 -0.23
C HIS A 249 1.42 18.94 1.25
N GLU A 250 0.45 19.49 1.97
CA GLU A 250 0.58 19.70 3.40
C GLU A 250 0.30 18.39 4.16
N ALA A 251 1.25 17.98 5.00
CA ALA A 251 1.02 16.92 5.97
C ALA A 251 0.11 17.42 7.11
N PRO A 252 -0.76 16.55 7.65
CA PRO A 252 -1.45 16.83 8.91
C PRO A 252 -0.46 17.18 10.03
N GLU A 253 -0.84 18.07 10.94
CA GLU A 253 0.08 18.67 11.92
C GLU A 253 0.85 17.62 12.75
N GLN A 254 0.15 16.57 13.20
CA GLN A 254 0.74 15.46 13.96
C GLN A 254 1.74 14.60 13.18
N PHE A 255 1.80 14.74 11.85
CA PHE A 255 2.64 13.94 10.96
C PHE A 255 3.66 14.75 10.14
N LYS A 256 3.92 16.01 10.51
CA LYS A 256 4.95 16.87 9.87
C LYS A 256 6.39 16.44 10.20
N GLU A 257 6.56 15.60 11.21
CA GLU A 257 7.86 15.10 11.64
C GLU A 257 8.23 13.78 10.96
N LYS A 258 9.49 13.63 10.55
CA LYS A 258 9.98 12.37 9.98
C LYS A 258 10.00 11.28 11.05
N GLY A 259 9.45 10.11 10.73
CA GLY A 259 9.33 9.00 11.68
C GLY A 259 8.01 9.00 12.47
N SER A 260 7.22 10.07 12.42
CA SER A 260 5.96 10.18 13.18
C SER A 260 4.93 9.14 12.76
N VAL A 261 4.74 8.92 11.46
CA VAL A 261 3.81 7.90 10.94
C VAL A 261 4.29 6.49 11.28
N GLU A 262 5.58 6.21 11.13
CA GLU A 262 6.16 4.90 11.50
C GLU A 262 6.03 4.62 13.00
N LYS A 263 6.23 5.64 13.84
CA LYS A 263 5.99 5.55 15.28
C LYS A 263 4.51 5.29 15.58
N TYR A 264 3.61 6.04 14.94
CA TYR A 264 2.17 5.89 15.15
C TYR A 264 1.69 4.49 14.77
N ILE A 265 2.15 3.96 13.64
CA ILE A 265 1.87 2.58 13.23
C ILE A 265 2.37 1.58 14.27
N TYR A 266 3.59 1.77 14.80
CA TYR A 266 4.14 0.88 15.82
C TYR A 266 3.29 0.86 17.10
N GLU A 267 2.75 2.01 17.48
CA GLU A 267 1.93 2.18 18.69
C GLU A 267 0.48 1.74 18.51
N ASN A 268 -0.05 1.75 17.28
CA ASN A 268 -1.46 1.51 16.97
C ASN A 268 -1.72 0.32 16.04
N ARG A 269 -0.73 -0.56 15.82
CA ARG A 269 -0.99 -1.85 15.15
C ARG A 269 -1.74 -2.78 16.11
N MET A 270 -2.72 -3.49 15.60
CA MET A 270 -3.68 -4.24 16.40
C MET A 270 -3.81 -5.67 15.91
N THR A 271 -3.80 -6.63 16.83
CA THR A 271 -4.30 -7.98 16.54
C THR A 271 -5.84 -7.97 16.41
N VAL A 272 -6.43 -9.08 15.98
CA VAL A 272 -7.90 -9.22 15.97
C VAL A 272 -8.48 -9.02 17.37
N SER A 273 -7.85 -9.61 18.39
CA SER A 273 -8.25 -9.44 19.79
C SER A 273 -8.17 -7.97 20.25
N ASP A 274 -7.13 -7.24 19.85
CA ASP A 274 -6.98 -5.81 20.19
C ASP A 274 -8.09 -4.96 19.54
N ILE A 275 -8.50 -5.31 18.31
CA ILE A 275 -9.61 -4.67 17.58
C ILE A 275 -10.93 -4.89 18.34
N GLU A 276 -11.23 -6.13 18.74
CA GLU A 276 -12.41 -6.46 19.54
C GLU A 276 -12.46 -5.65 20.85
N GLU A 277 -11.34 -5.58 21.59
CA GLU A 277 -11.27 -4.83 22.84
C GLU A 277 -11.44 -3.32 22.63
N THR A 278 -10.80 -2.77 21.60
CA THR A 278 -10.75 -1.31 21.37
C THR A 278 -12.09 -0.77 20.90
N TYR A 279 -12.77 -1.49 20.00
CA TYR A 279 -14.05 -1.05 19.43
C TYR A 279 -15.27 -1.67 20.14
N GLY A 280 -15.06 -2.62 21.05
CA GLY A 280 -16.15 -3.30 21.77
C GLY A 280 -17.01 -4.17 20.87
N ILE A 281 -16.39 -4.86 19.91
CA ILE A 281 -17.03 -5.69 18.89
C ILE A 281 -16.65 -7.16 19.05
N GLU A 282 -17.37 -8.06 18.37
CA GLU A 282 -17.09 -9.51 18.37
C GLU A 282 -16.83 -10.00 16.94
N ILE A 283 -15.71 -10.69 16.72
CA ILE A 283 -15.31 -11.21 15.42
C ILE A 283 -15.41 -12.73 15.45
N ASP A 284 -16.30 -13.28 14.62
CA ASP A 284 -16.47 -14.71 14.42
C ASP A 284 -15.34 -15.26 13.52
N THR A 285 -14.25 -15.67 14.20
CA THR A 285 -13.07 -16.26 13.55
C THR A 285 -13.33 -17.66 12.98
N ASP A 286 -14.42 -18.33 13.37
CA ASP A 286 -14.79 -19.65 12.84
C ASP A 286 -15.34 -19.56 11.41
N ARG A 287 -15.78 -18.38 10.97
CA ARG A 287 -16.14 -18.11 9.56
C ARG A 287 -14.94 -18.07 8.63
N LEU A 288 -13.77 -17.71 9.15
CA LEU A 288 -12.54 -17.65 8.35
C LEU A 288 -12.07 -19.06 8.00
N SER A 289 -11.44 -19.20 6.84
CA SER A 289 -10.79 -20.46 6.49
C SER A 289 -9.69 -20.82 7.51
N LYS A 290 -9.25 -22.09 7.52
CA LYS A 290 -8.12 -22.51 8.37
C LYS A 290 -6.85 -21.68 8.11
N LEU A 291 -6.68 -21.19 6.88
CA LEU A 291 -5.56 -20.31 6.54
C LEU A 291 -5.79 -18.90 7.10
N GLY A 292 -7.00 -18.35 6.93
CA GLY A 292 -7.43 -17.09 7.52
C GLY A 292 -7.22 -17.04 9.03
N GLN A 293 -7.71 -18.02 9.76
CA GLN A 293 -7.50 -18.15 11.21
C GLN A 293 -6.01 -18.13 11.57
N LYS A 294 -5.19 -18.90 10.82
CA LYS A 294 -3.76 -18.99 11.08
C LYS A 294 -3.01 -17.69 10.79
N ARG A 295 -3.41 -16.94 9.75
CA ARG A 295 -2.67 -15.79 9.26
C ARG A 295 -3.15 -14.47 9.83
N LEU A 296 -4.47 -14.28 9.98
CA LEU A 296 -5.09 -13.00 10.34
C LEU A 296 -5.32 -12.86 11.86
N VAL A 297 -5.66 -13.94 12.57
CA VAL A 297 -6.15 -13.90 13.97
C VAL A 297 -5.01 -14.10 14.98
N LYS A 298 -3.91 -13.37 14.82
CA LYS A 298 -2.72 -13.62 15.64
C LYS A 298 -2.87 -13.24 17.11
#